data_AF-A0A833QI53-F1
#
_entry.id   AF-A0A833QI53-F1
#
_cell.length_a   1.000
_cell.length_b   1.000
_cell.length_c   1.000
_cell.angle_alpha   90.00
_cell.angle_beta   90.00
_cell.angle_gamma   90.00
#
_symmetry.space_group_name_H-M   'P 1'
#
loop_
_entity.id
_entity.type
_entity.pdbx_description
1 polymer ?
#
loop_
_entity_poly.entity_id
_entity_poly.type
_entity_poly.pdbx_seq_one_letter_code
_entity_poly.pdbx_strand_id
1 'polypeptide(L)'
;MEVQTFECMSKHGQGPRLLGRFTNGRVEEFINARILSAADLRDPEISSLIAIKLQEFHNLHMPGPREVLLWPRLRSWTKKALDLCSAEEAKEFSLDNTGEEIYMLETALSRDGERIGFCHNDLQYGNIMIDEETRQVTIIVNSFRAHLASLIENCLTYPLFTQCGNIKKVGFACTFLELMRDNVVPPFCWAIN
;
A
#
# COMPACT_ATOMS: atom_id res chain seq x y z
N MET A 1 12.80 -3.68 -13.79
CA MET A 1 11.60 -3.05 -13.19
C MET A 1 11.75 -2.85 -11.69
N GLU A 2 11.87 -3.88 -10.85
CA GLU A 2 12.08 -3.71 -9.39
C GLU A 2 13.30 -2.84 -9.04
N VAL A 3 14.47 -3.16 -9.61
CA VAL A 3 15.71 -2.41 -9.38
C VAL A 3 15.60 -0.93 -9.79
N GLN A 4 14.94 -0.65 -10.92
CA GLN A 4 14.75 0.74 -11.40
C GLN A 4 13.87 1.55 -10.45
N THR A 5 12.84 0.92 -9.89
CA THR A 5 11.97 1.54 -8.89
C THR A 5 12.72 1.80 -7.59
N PHE A 6 13.49 0.83 -7.11
CA PHE A 6 14.34 1.01 -5.94
C PHE A 6 15.38 2.13 -6.15
N GLU A 7 16.07 2.14 -7.29
CA GLU A 7 17.02 3.19 -7.67
C GLU A 7 16.36 4.57 -7.73
N CYS A 8 15.16 4.66 -8.29
CA CYS A 8 14.41 5.91 -8.38
C CYS A 8 14.02 6.43 -6.99
N MET A 9 13.46 5.58 -6.15
CA MET A 9 13.09 5.95 -4.79
C MET A 9 14.31 6.37 -3.96
N SER A 10 15.41 5.60 -4.04
CA SER A 10 16.67 5.92 -3.37
C SER A 10 17.19 7.30 -3.77
N LYS A 11 17.12 7.66 -5.07
CA LYS A 11 17.49 9.01 -5.55
C LYS A 11 16.59 10.12 -5.02
N HIS A 12 15.32 9.82 -4.73
CA HIS A 12 14.37 10.76 -4.13
C HIS A 12 14.45 10.80 -2.60
N GLY A 13 15.38 10.07 -1.97
CA GLY A 13 15.49 9.98 -0.52
C GLY A 13 14.31 9.25 0.13
N GLN A 14 13.63 8.39 -0.63
CA GLN A 14 12.53 7.58 -0.14
C GLN A 14 13.03 6.15 0.08
N GLY A 15 13.29 5.78 1.33
CA GLY A 15 13.88 4.49 1.70
C GLY A 15 15.42 4.51 1.74
N PRO A 16 16.06 3.35 1.95
CA PRO A 16 17.51 3.25 2.09
C PRO A 16 18.25 3.60 0.80
N ARG A 17 19.45 4.17 0.92
CA ARG A 17 20.31 4.41 -0.25
C ARG A 17 20.76 3.11 -0.90
N LEU A 18 20.71 3.05 -2.23
CA LEU A 18 21.40 2.00 -3.00
C LEU A 18 22.91 2.27 -3.00
N LEU A 19 23.69 1.37 -2.40
CA LEU A 19 25.15 1.47 -2.34
C LEU A 19 25.83 0.67 -3.47
N GLY A 20 25.20 -0.40 -3.96
CA GLY A 20 25.74 -1.20 -5.05
C GLY A 20 24.76 -2.22 -5.61
N ARG A 21 25.00 -2.66 -6.84
CA ARG A 21 24.19 -3.67 -7.54
C ARG A 21 25.07 -4.79 -8.08
N PHE A 22 24.57 -6.01 -8.00
CA PHE A 22 25.19 -7.19 -8.60
C PHE A 22 24.11 -8.06 -9.26
N THR A 23 24.53 -9.09 -10.00
CA THR A 23 23.63 -9.90 -10.86
C THR A 23 22.42 -10.46 -10.10
N ASN A 24 22.60 -10.82 -8.82
CA ASN A 24 21.60 -11.51 -8.00
C ASN A 24 21.16 -10.70 -6.76
N GLY A 25 21.39 -9.39 -6.73
CA GLY A 25 21.02 -8.60 -5.56
C GLY A 25 21.60 -7.19 -5.52
N ARG A 26 21.53 -6.58 -4.35
CA ARG A 26 21.93 -5.20 -4.09
C ARG A 26 22.48 -5.03 -2.68
N VAL A 27 23.29 -4.00 -2.50
CA VAL A 27 23.76 -3.52 -1.19
C VAL A 27 23.05 -2.21 -0.90
N GLU A 28 22.44 -2.13 0.27
CA GLU A 28 21.63 -1.00 0.72
C GLU A 28 22.25 -0.38 1.98
N GLU A 29 21.99 0.89 2.20
CA GLU A 29 22.27 1.56 3.46
C GLU A 29 21.52 0.88 4.60
N PHE A 30 22.22 0.67 5.71
CA PHE A 30 21.60 0.25 6.95
C PHE A 30 20.94 1.45 7.63
N ILE A 31 19.64 1.35 7.90
CA ILE A 31 18.88 2.38 8.59
C ILE A 31 18.87 2.04 10.08
N ASN A 32 19.43 2.91 10.90
CA ASN A 32 19.40 2.78 12.36
C ASN A 32 18.08 3.31 12.94
N ALA A 33 17.00 2.56 12.74
CA ALA A 33 15.66 2.92 13.20
C ALA A 33 14.91 1.67 13.72
N ARG A 34 13.85 1.89 14.50
CA ARG A 34 13.01 0.81 15.02
C ARG A 34 11.88 0.49 14.05
N ILE A 35 11.61 -0.79 13.81
CA ILE A 35 10.41 -1.23 13.08
C ILE A 35 9.17 -0.98 13.93
N LEU A 36 8.12 -0.44 13.31
CA LEU A 36 6.86 -0.21 14.01
C LEU A 36 6.16 -1.52 14.39
N SER A 37 5.30 -1.44 15.39
CA SER A 37 4.37 -2.48 15.81
C SER A 37 2.93 -2.10 15.44
N ALA A 38 2.01 -3.05 15.60
CA ALA A 38 0.59 -2.77 15.45
C ALA A 38 0.08 -1.72 16.46
N ALA A 39 0.68 -1.62 17.65
CA ALA A 39 0.33 -0.60 18.64
C ALA A 39 0.78 0.80 18.19
N ASP A 40 1.97 0.91 17.59
CA ASP A 40 2.47 2.19 17.07
C ASP A 40 1.57 2.76 15.97
N LEU A 41 0.98 1.90 15.12
CA LEU A 41 0.03 2.34 14.09
C LEU A 41 -1.26 2.97 14.68
N ARG A 42 -1.57 2.70 15.96
CA ARG A 42 -2.74 3.28 16.66
C ARG A 42 -2.38 4.56 17.41
N ASP A 43 -1.10 4.85 17.57
CA ASP A 43 -0.65 6.09 18.19
C ASP A 43 -0.96 7.26 17.23
N PRO A 44 -1.69 8.30 17.68
CA PRO A 44 -2.10 9.40 16.79
C PRO A 44 -0.92 10.20 16.23
N GLU A 45 0.17 10.33 16.99
CA GLU A 45 1.35 11.08 16.56
C GLU A 45 2.11 10.31 15.47
N ILE A 46 2.40 9.03 15.72
CA ILE A 46 3.06 8.16 14.74
C ILE A 46 2.20 8.01 13.48
N SER A 47 0.89 7.84 13.65
CA SER A 47 -0.11 7.84 12.59
C SER A 47 0.00 9.07 11.68
N SER A 48 0.08 10.27 12.28
CA SER A 48 0.25 11.53 11.55
C SER A 48 1.54 11.54 10.73
N LEU A 49 2.66 11.09 11.33
CA LEU A 49 3.95 11.00 10.64
C LEU A 49 3.91 10.02 9.46
N ILE A 50 3.24 8.87 9.62
CA ILE A 50 3.02 7.90 8.52
C ILE A 50 2.20 8.54 7.40
N ALA A 51 1.15 9.29 7.74
CA ALA A 51 0.28 9.93 6.76
C ALA A 51 1.02 10.99 5.93
N ILE A 52 1.88 11.81 6.57
CA ILE A 52 2.77 12.76 5.90
C ILE A 52 3.73 11.99 4.97
N LYS A 53 4.38 10.94 5.48
CA LYS A 53 5.34 10.17 4.68
C LYS A 53 4.70 9.49 3.48
N LEU A 54 3.48 8.99 3.63
CA LEU A 54 2.70 8.42 2.52
C LEU A 54 2.32 9.46 1.48
N GLN A 55 1.99 10.68 1.90
CA GLN A 55 1.69 11.76 0.98
C GLN A 55 2.93 12.08 0.10
N GLU A 56 4.12 12.14 0.69
CA GLU A 56 5.39 12.28 -0.05
C GLU A 56 5.56 11.14 -1.05
N PHE A 57 5.40 9.90 -0.57
CA PHE A 57 5.56 8.68 -1.37
C PHE A 57 4.61 8.67 -2.58
N HIS A 58 3.34 9.01 -2.37
CA HIS A 58 2.31 9.09 -3.41
C HIS A 58 2.56 10.17 -4.46
N ASN A 59 3.37 11.19 -4.13
CA ASN A 59 3.72 12.28 -5.04
C ASN A 59 5.02 12.02 -5.79
N LEU A 60 5.70 10.89 -5.57
CA LEU A 60 6.90 10.52 -6.31
C LEU A 60 6.66 10.45 -7.81
N HIS A 61 7.58 11.06 -8.57
CA HIS A 61 7.59 10.95 -10.01
C HIS A 61 8.36 9.70 -10.43
N MET A 62 7.64 8.59 -10.53
CA MET A 62 8.22 7.31 -10.92
C MET A 62 8.23 7.12 -12.44
N PRO A 63 9.31 6.58 -13.02
CA PRO A 63 9.36 6.25 -14.44
C PRO A 63 8.46 5.05 -14.74
N GLY A 64 7.75 5.10 -15.89
CA GLY A 64 6.89 4.03 -16.37
C GLY A 64 5.44 4.46 -16.61
N PRO A 65 4.62 3.56 -17.18
CA PRO A 65 3.21 3.85 -17.44
C PRO A 65 2.42 4.01 -16.14
N ARG A 66 1.48 4.96 -16.13
CA ARG A 66 0.55 5.21 -15.00
C ARG A 66 -0.74 4.43 -15.21
N GLU A 67 -0.66 3.11 -15.09
CA GLU A 67 -1.79 2.20 -15.27
C GLU A 67 -2.12 1.48 -13.97
N VAL A 68 -3.40 1.27 -13.70
CA VAL A 68 -3.86 0.52 -12.53
C VAL A 68 -3.64 -0.97 -12.75
N LEU A 69 -2.62 -1.53 -12.11
CA LEU A 69 -2.28 -2.96 -12.26
C LEU A 69 -3.05 -3.88 -11.30
N LEU A 70 -3.87 -3.33 -10.41
CA LEU A 70 -4.61 -4.08 -9.39
C LEU A 70 -5.61 -5.05 -10.02
N TRP A 71 -6.48 -4.56 -10.90
CA TRP A 71 -7.56 -5.37 -11.47
C TRP A 71 -7.08 -6.52 -12.34
N PRO A 72 -6.13 -6.31 -13.29
CA PRO A 72 -5.56 -7.43 -14.05
C PRO A 72 -4.87 -8.47 -13.16
N ARG A 73 -4.24 -8.03 -12.06
CA ARG A 73 -3.57 -8.93 -11.12
C ARG A 73 -4.55 -9.76 -10.31
N LEU A 74 -5.59 -9.15 -9.73
CA LEU A 74 -6.63 -9.86 -9.00
C LEU A 74 -7.28 -10.92 -9.91
N ARG A 75 -7.67 -10.55 -11.13
CA ARG A 75 -8.22 -11.51 -12.10
C ARG A 75 -7.25 -12.65 -12.44
N SER A 76 -5.95 -12.35 -12.61
CA SER A 76 -4.94 -13.39 -12.84
C SER A 76 -4.78 -14.33 -11.64
N TRP A 77 -4.87 -13.82 -10.41
CA TRP A 77 -4.78 -14.63 -9.20
C TRP A 77 -6.01 -15.50 -9.00
N THR A 78 -7.22 -14.96 -9.23
CA THR A 78 -8.46 -15.74 -9.21
C THR A 78 -8.39 -16.90 -10.19
N LYS A 79 -7.95 -16.64 -11.44
CA LYS A 79 -7.77 -17.72 -12.42
C LYS A 79 -6.80 -18.79 -11.94
N LYS A 80 -5.63 -18.40 -11.43
CA LYS A 80 -4.64 -19.36 -10.91
C LYS A 80 -5.17 -20.16 -9.71
N ALA A 81 -5.96 -19.54 -8.83
CA ALA A 81 -6.59 -20.25 -7.72
C ALA A 81 -7.58 -21.30 -8.23
N LEU A 82 -8.44 -20.94 -9.17
CA LEU A 82 -9.39 -21.87 -9.81
C LEU A 82 -8.68 -23.02 -10.53
N ASP A 83 -7.55 -22.75 -11.20
CA ASP A 83 -6.76 -23.78 -11.90
C ASP A 83 -6.08 -24.77 -10.92
N LEU A 84 -5.86 -24.37 -9.65
CA LEU A 84 -5.16 -25.16 -8.64
C LEU A 84 -6.10 -25.88 -7.65
N CYS A 85 -7.30 -25.35 -7.44
CA CYS A 85 -8.26 -25.86 -6.46
C CYS A 85 -9.11 -27.02 -7.00
N SER A 86 -9.56 -27.90 -6.11
CA SER A 86 -10.65 -28.83 -6.42
C SER A 86 -11.99 -28.09 -6.56
N ALA A 87 -13.00 -28.76 -7.11
CA ALA A 87 -14.34 -28.18 -7.20
C ALA A 87 -14.95 -27.90 -5.81
N GLU A 88 -14.62 -28.74 -4.82
CA GLU A 88 -15.02 -28.58 -3.42
C GLU A 88 -14.36 -27.35 -2.79
N GLU A 89 -13.05 -27.18 -2.96
CA GLU A 89 -12.31 -26.02 -2.45
C GLU A 89 -12.77 -24.72 -3.12
N ALA A 90 -12.96 -24.74 -4.44
CA ALA A 90 -13.44 -23.57 -5.18
C ALA A 90 -14.82 -23.12 -4.67
N LYS A 91 -15.69 -24.07 -4.33
CA LYS A 91 -17.01 -23.79 -3.75
C LYS A 91 -16.91 -23.34 -2.29
N GLU A 92 -16.06 -23.98 -1.48
CA GLU A 92 -15.83 -23.62 -0.08
C GLU A 92 -15.35 -22.16 0.05
N PHE A 93 -14.39 -21.76 -0.80
CA PHE A 93 -13.86 -20.40 -0.83
C PHE A 93 -14.63 -19.44 -1.75
N SER A 94 -15.73 -19.90 -2.36
CA SER A 94 -16.59 -19.09 -3.27
C SER A 94 -15.80 -18.40 -4.40
N LEU A 95 -14.80 -19.09 -4.97
CA LEU A 95 -13.92 -18.55 -6.01
C LEU A 95 -14.65 -18.29 -7.33
N ASP A 96 -15.79 -18.93 -7.53
CA ASP A 96 -16.70 -18.74 -8.66
C ASP A 96 -17.31 -17.34 -8.71
N ASN A 97 -17.53 -16.72 -7.54
CA ASN A 97 -18.11 -15.37 -7.43
C ASN A 97 -17.06 -14.26 -7.46
N THR A 98 -15.78 -14.57 -7.20
CA THR A 98 -14.71 -13.58 -7.07
C THR A 98 -14.54 -12.71 -8.33
N GLY A 99 -14.81 -13.26 -9.52
CA GLY A 99 -14.77 -12.48 -10.76
C GLY A 99 -15.78 -11.33 -10.80
N GLU A 100 -17.00 -11.59 -10.33
CA GLU A 100 -18.07 -10.60 -10.23
C GLU A 100 -17.77 -9.58 -9.12
N GLU A 101 -17.29 -10.02 -7.97
CA GLU A 101 -16.87 -9.14 -6.87
C GLU A 101 -15.76 -8.17 -7.31
N ILE A 102 -14.76 -8.65 -8.04
CA ILE A 102 -13.70 -7.81 -8.61
C ILE A 102 -14.30 -6.79 -9.57
N TYR A 103 -15.21 -7.20 -10.46
CA TYR A 103 -15.86 -6.29 -11.41
C TYR A 103 -16.69 -5.21 -10.71
N MET A 104 -17.44 -5.58 -9.67
CA MET A 104 -18.22 -4.65 -8.87
C MET A 104 -17.32 -3.64 -8.15
N LEU A 105 -16.22 -4.09 -7.53
CA LEU A 105 -15.25 -3.24 -6.88
C LEU A 105 -14.57 -2.30 -7.86
N GLU A 106 -14.13 -2.80 -9.01
CA GLU A 106 -13.53 -2.00 -10.07
C GLU A 106 -14.49 -0.93 -10.58
N THR A 107 -15.75 -1.28 -10.81
CA THR A 107 -16.77 -0.32 -11.28
C THR A 107 -17.06 0.73 -10.20
N ALA A 108 -17.17 0.32 -8.94
CA ALA A 108 -17.46 1.24 -7.84
C ALA A 108 -16.30 2.21 -7.56
N LEU A 109 -15.07 1.75 -7.80
CA LEU A 109 -13.86 2.50 -7.54
C LEU A 109 -13.31 3.22 -8.76
N SER A 110 -13.69 2.89 -10.00
CA SER A 110 -13.24 3.59 -11.20
C SER A 110 -14.16 4.76 -11.50
N ARG A 111 -13.75 5.98 -11.17
CA ARG A 111 -14.49 7.22 -11.46
C ARG A 111 -13.72 8.16 -12.37
N ASP A 112 -14.46 8.99 -13.10
CA ASP A 112 -13.88 10.05 -13.91
C ASP A 112 -13.09 11.04 -13.04
N GLY A 113 -11.86 11.36 -13.48
CA GLY A 113 -10.99 12.33 -12.79
C GLY A 113 -10.07 11.73 -11.73
N GLU A 114 -10.03 10.40 -11.58
CA GLU A 114 -9.17 9.76 -10.58
C GLU A 114 -7.68 9.94 -10.88
N ARG A 115 -6.95 10.39 -9.86
CA ARG A 115 -5.50 10.47 -9.93
C ARG A 115 -4.93 9.07 -9.73
N ILE A 116 -4.19 8.58 -10.71
CA ILE A 116 -3.36 7.39 -10.58
C ILE A 116 -2.00 7.82 -10.02
N GLY A 117 -1.56 7.19 -8.93
CA GLY A 117 -0.22 7.43 -8.40
C GLY A 117 0.48 6.20 -7.87
N PHE A 118 1.72 6.39 -7.48
CA PHE A 118 2.60 5.33 -7.03
C PHE A 118 2.22 4.93 -5.60
N CYS A 119 1.97 3.65 -5.38
CA CYS A 119 1.53 3.12 -4.09
C CYS A 119 2.45 2.00 -3.60
N HIS A 120 2.56 1.87 -2.27
CA HIS A 120 3.37 0.81 -1.66
C HIS A 120 2.74 -0.57 -1.82
N ASN A 121 1.42 -0.66 -1.63
CA ASN A 121 0.56 -1.85 -1.71
C ASN A 121 0.83 -2.96 -0.68
N ASP A 122 1.77 -2.72 0.24
CA ASP A 122 2.11 -3.66 1.32
C ASP A 122 2.51 -2.90 2.60
N LEU A 123 1.75 -1.86 2.95
CA LEU A 123 2.11 -0.93 4.02
C LEU A 123 1.70 -1.45 5.42
N GLN A 124 2.23 -2.61 5.77
CA GLN A 124 2.18 -3.19 7.10
C GLN A 124 3.26 -2.60 8.01
N TYR A 125 3.07 -2.68 9.34
CA TYR A 125 4.01 -2.12 10.33
C TYR A 125 5.45 -2.62 10.17
N GLY A 126 5.63 -3.87 9.70
CA GLY A 126 6.95 -4.45 9.42
C GLY A 126 7.74 -3.77 8.29
N ASN A 127 7.07 -2.96 7.47
CA ASN A 127 7.66 -2.19 6.37
C ASN A 127 7.76 -0.70 6.71
N ILE A 128 7.54 -0.30 7.97
CA ILE A 128 7.67 1.08 8.42
C ILE A 128 8.68 1.12 9.57
N MET A 129 9.65 2.02 9.45
CA MET A 129 10.64 2.27 10.50
C MET A 129 10.53 3.70 10.99
N ILE A 130 10.79 3.92 12.27
CA ILE A 130 10.88 5.23 12.89
C ILE A 130 12.20 5.40 13.62
N ASP A 131 12.89 6.49 13.34
CA ASP A 131 14.03 6.94 14.13
C ASP A 131 13.49 7.66 15.37
N GLU A 132 13.82 7.15 16.57
CA GLU A 132 13.25 7.64 17.83
C GLU A 132 13.80 9.01 18.24
N GLU A 133 14.99 9.40 17.76
CA GLU A 133 15.61 10.68 18.09
C GLU A 133 15.08 11.80 17.19
N THR A 134 14.99 11.54 15.89
CA THR A 134 14.60 12.52 14.87
C THR A 134 13.11 12.48 14.54
N ARG A 135 12.39 11.45 15.01
CA ARG A 135 10.99 11.15 14.65
C ARG A 135 10.77 10.94 13.14
N GLN A 136 11.84 10.64 12.40
CA GLN A 136 11.74 10.44 10.96
C GLN A 136 11.16 9.05 10.63
N VAL A 137 10.08 9.03 9.84
CA VAL A 137 9.47 7.80 9.34
C VAL A 137 10.06 7.44 7.98
N THR A 138 10.44 6.17 7.83
CA THR A 138 10.92 5.60 6.58
C THR A 138 10.08 4.39 6.19
N ILE A 139 9.63 4.36 4.94
CA ILE A 139 8.90 3.23 4.35
C ILE A 139 9.90 2.35 3.62
N ILE A 140 9.95 1.07 4.01
CA ILE A 140 10.85 0.06 3.42
C ILE A 140 10.12 -0.68 2.31
N VAL A 141 10.57 -0.49 1.07
CA VAL A 141 10.03 -1.20 -0.09
C VAL A 141 10.74 -2.51 -0.27
N ASN A 142 10.19 -3.54 0.36
CA ASN A 142 10.57 -4.92 0.11
C ASN A 142 9.77 -5.48 -1.05
N SER A 143 10.43 -5.75 -2.17
CA SER A 143 9.97 -6.57 -3.32
C SER A 143 8.95 -5.96 -4.30
N PHE A 144 8.81 -6.64 -5.45
CA PHE A 144 7.93 -6.48 -6.64
C PHE A 144 6.55 -5.78 -6.54
N ARG A 145 6.06 -5.44 -5.34
CA ARG A 145 4.70 -4.97 -5.04
C ARG A 145 4.47 -3.47 -5.25
N ALA A 146 5.53 -2.65 -5.24
CA ALA A 146 5.41 -1.19 -5.39
C ALA A 146 4.93 -0.71 -6.78
N HIS A 147 4.81 -1.60 -7.76
CA HIS A 147 4.39 -1.21 -9.12
C HIS A 147 2.89 -1.18 -9.35
N LEU A 148 2.04 -1.53 -8.37
CA LEU A 148 0.63 -1.24 -8.56
C LEU A 148 0.46 0.26 -8.37
N ALA A 149 0.31 0.98 -9.48
CA ALA A 149 -0.36 2.25 -9.39
C ALA A 149 -1.77 1.91 -8.90
N SER A 150 -2.14 2.45 -7.75
CA SER A 150 -3.48 2.30 -7.23
C SER A 150 -4.25 3.57 -7.47
N LEU A 151 -5.57 3.43 -7.52
CA LEU A 151 -6.49 4.56 -7.52
C LEU A 151 -6.23 5.35 -6.24
N ILE A 152 -5.79 6.60 -6.39
CA ILE A 152 -5.40 7.39 -5.23
C ILE A 152 -6.61 8.08 -4.58
N GLU A 153 -7.85 7.93 -5.05
CA GLU A 153 -9.05 8.46 -4.39
C GLU A 153 -10.26 7.50 -4.41
N ASN A 154 -11.13 7.64 -3.39
CA ASN A 154 -12.51 7.12 -3.24
C ASN A 154 -12.83 5.79 -2.49
N CYS A 155 -12.50 5.70 -1.19
CA CYS A 155 -13.34 4.97 -0.21
C CYS A 155 -14.22 5.95 0.59
N LEU A 156 -15.26 6.53 -0.03
CA LEU A 156 -16.16 7.50 0.63
C LEU A 156 -17.63 7.03 0.73
N THR A 157 -17.96 5.78 0.43
CA THR A 157 -19.35 5.27 0.54
C THR A 157 -19.60 4.28 1.67
N TYR A 158 -18.59 3.93 2.49
CA TYR A 158 -18.83 3.20 3.73
C TYR A 158 -18.98 4.18 4.92
N PRO A 159 -20.02 4.05 5.77
CA PRO A 159 -20.33 5.01 6.85
C PRO A 159 -19.27 5.15 7.94
N LEU A 160 -18.17 4.39 7.89
CA LEU A 160 -17.00 4.54 8.77
C LEU A 160 -15.98 5.59 8.29
N PHE A 161 -16.09 6.11 7.05
CA PHE A 161 -15.06 6.97 6.43
C PHE A 161 -15.49 8.41 6.11
N THR A 162 -16.68 8.83 6.55
CA THR A 162 -17.35 10.08 6.14
C THR A 162 -16.90 11.36 6.84
N GLN A 163 -15.89 11.34 7.72
CA GLN A 163 -15.43 12.54 8.44
C GLN A 163 -14.11 13.16 7.95
N CYS A 164 -13.41 12.58 6.97
CA CYS A 164 -12.15 13.13 6.47
C CYS A 164 -12.27 13.64 5.04
N GLY A 165 -12.37 14.97 4.90
CA GLY A 165 -12.11 15.67 3.65
C GLY A 165 -10.62 15.57 3.29
N ASN A 166 -10.33 15.20 2.04
CA ASN A 166 -9.02 15.28 1.38
C ASN A 166 -7.93 14.28 1.78
N ILE A 167 -8.21 12.97 1.70
CA ILE A 167 -7.15 11.95 1.84
C ILE A 167 -7.20 10.95 0.70
N LYS A 168 -6.01 10.64 0.21
CA LYS A 168 -5.71 9.69 -0.84
C LYS A 168 -5.78 8.24 -0.33
N LYS A 169 -6.87 7.49 -0.55
CA LYS A 169 -7.30 6.40 0.37
C LYS A 169 -6.75 4.97 0.16
N VAL A 170 -6.18 4.57 -0.99
CA VAL A 170 -5.81 3.14 -1.14
C VAL A 170 -4.54 2.73 -0.38
N GLY A 171 -3.54 3.62 -0.25
CA GLY A 171 -2.40 3.36 0.64
C GLY A 171 -2.82 3.20 2.11
N PHE A 172 -3.85 3.93 2.54
CA PHE A 172 -4.41 3.85 3.89
C PHE A 172 -5.25 2.60 4.09
N ALA A 173 -5.88 2.04 3.05
CA ALA A 173 -6.69 0.82 3.19
C ALA A 173 -5.86 -0.37 3.68
N CYS A 174 -4.62 -0.53 3.20
CA CYS A 174 -3.73 -1.60 3.70
C CYS A 174 -3.38 -1.40 5.19
N THR A 175 -2.99 -0.20 5.59
CA THR A 175 -2.68 0.12 7.00
C THR A 175 -3.92 0.00 7.89
N PHE A 176 -5.09 0.42 7.38
CA PHE A 176 -6.38 0.30 8.05
C PHE A 176 -6.79 -1.17 8.22
N LEU A 177 -6.59 -2.01 7.20
CA LEU A 177 -6.85 -3.45 7.30
C LEU A 177 -5.91 -4.13 8.32
N GLU A 178 -4.64 -3.73 8.41
CA GLU A 178 -3.73 -4.20 9.46
C GLU A 178 -4.16 -3.72 10.85
N LEU A 179 -4.63 -2.47 10.99
CA LEU A 179 -5.20 -1.95 12.24
C LEU A 179 -6.41 -2.77 12.72
N MET A 180 -7.23 -3.24 11.77
CA MET A 180 -8.43 -4.03 12.01
C MET A 180 -8.14 -5.53 12.24
N ARG A 181 -6.95 -6.03 11.87
CA ARG A 181 -6.56 -7.44 12.00
C ARG A 181 -6.54 -7.94 13.45
N ASP A 182 -6.33 -7.05 14.42
CA ASP A 182 -6.33 -7.38 15.85
C ASP A 182 -7.67 -7.13 16.56
N ASN A 183 -8.80 -7.01 15.84
CA ASN A 183 -10.16 -6.86 16.41
C ASN A 183 -10.37 -5.64 17.34
N VAL A 184 -9.68 -4.51 17.10
CA VAL A 184 -9.94 -3.26 17.81
C VAL A 184 -10.15 -2.14 16.80
N VAL A 185 -11.39 -1.63 16.73
CA VAL A 185 -11.76 -0.48 15.88
C VAL A 185 -11.12 0.78 16.47
N PRO A 186 -10.17 1.46 15.79
CA PRO A 186 -9.59 2.68 16.32
C PRO A 186 -10.58 3.85 16.16
N PRO A 187 -10.75 4.70 17.18
CA PRO A 187 -11.56 5.91 17.05
C PRO A 187 -10.69 7.03 16.46
N PHE A 188 -10.41 7.06 15.15
CA PHE A 188 -9.59 8.16 14.60
C PHE A 188 -10.07 8.78 13.29
N CYS A 189 -10.05 10.12 13.35
CA CYS A 189 -10.34 11.09 12.30
C CYS A 189 -8.99 11.54 11.72
N TRP A 190 -8.65 11.10 10.52
CA TRP A 190 -7.38 11.34 9.84
C TRP A 190 -7.31 12.70 9.12
N ALA A 191 -7.82 13.79 9.68
CA ALA A 191 -7.77 15.08 8.96
C ALA A 191 -6.32 15.62 8.92
N ILE A 192 -5.74 15.72 7.71
CA ILE A 192 -4.57 16.56 7.45
C ILE A 192 -5.11 17.92 7.00
N ASN A 193 -4.87 18.97 7.79
CA ASN A 193 -5.19 20.37 7.42
C ASN A 193 -4.30 20.85 6.27
#